data_AF-A0A8H5BVR7-F1
#
_entry.id   AF-A0A8H5BVR7-F1
#
_cell.length_a   1.000
_cell.length_b   1.000
_cell.length_c   1.000
_cell.angle_alpha   90.00
_cell.angle_beta   90.00
_cell.angle_gamma   90.00
#
_symmetry.space_group_name_H-M   'P 1'
#
loop_
_entity.id
_entity.type
_entity.pdbx_description
1 polymer ?
#
loop_
_entity_poly.entity_id
_entity_poly.type
_entity_poly.pdbx_seq_one_letter_code
_entity_poly.pdbx_strand_id
1 'polypeptide(L)'
;MSVFLARGMLKSTSATKFMGKFMLDKSEYLISGSFTHNLPKFTSSEAMLIIEDKDALSGTRTVEGTIGCDNVLLKFGDTGNRIEAALDAPVCPGQSVTGAGMFSEA
;
A
#
# COMPACT_ATOMS: atom_id res chain seq x y z
N MET A 1 -5.45 -19.20 11.15
CA MET A 1 -4.83 -17.94 10.69
C MET A 1 -5.79 -16.82 10.99
N SER A 2 -5.35 -15.80 11.70
CA SER A 2 -6.16 -14.61 11.99
C SER A 2 -5.79 -13.52 10.99
N VAL A 3 -6.78 -12.95 10.31
CA VAL A 3 -6.60 -11.82 9.42
C VAL A 3 -6.90 -10.55 10.21
N PHE A 4 -5.99 -9.57 10.15
CA PHE A 4 -6.21 -8.25 10.74
C PHE A 4 -6.44 -7.21 9.65
N LEU A 5 -7.29 -6.24 9.95
CA LEU A 5 -7.68 -5.18 9.02
C LEU A 5 -7.33 -3.83 9.64
N ALA A 6 -6.55 -3.03 8.94
CA ALA A 6 -6.17 -1.69 9.36
C ALA A 6 -6.66 -0.68 8.33
N ARG A 7 -7.48 0.27 8.78
CA ARG A 7 -8.00 1.35 7.91
C ARG A 7 -6.99 2.48 7.84
N GLY A 8 -6.91 3.14 6.70
CA GLY A 8 -5.92 4.16 6.49
C GLY A 8 -6.09 4.93 5.19
N MET A 9 -5.02 5.60 4.81
CA MET A 9 -4.89 6.29 3.53
C MET A 9 -3.65 5.79 2.79
N LEU A 10 -3.66 5.94 1.47
CA LEU A 10 -2.53 5.65 0.60
C LEU A 10 -2.40 6.78 -0.43
N LYS A 11 -1.18 7.28 -0.65
CA LYS A 11 -0.94 8.30 -1.68
C LYS A 11 0.44 8.19 -2.31
N SER A 12 0.54 8.64 -3.56
CA SER A 12 1.82 8.96 -4.16
C SER A 12 2.40 10.23 -3.52
N THR A 13 3.70 10.23 -3.21
CA THR A 13 4.45 11.41 -2.76
C THR A 13 5.35 11.97 -3.87
N SER A 14 5.70 11.15 -4.85
CA SER A 14 6.32 11.56 -6.12
C SER A 14 5.88 10.59 -7.24
N ALA A 15 6.39 10.76 -8.46
CA ALA A 15 6.11 9.84 -9.56
C ALA A 15 6.53 8.39 -9.28
N THR A 16 7.51 8.17 -8.40
CA THR A 16 8.02 6.82 -8.08
C THR A 16 7.84 6.46 -6.62
N LYS A 17 7.34 7.36 -5.76
CA LYS A 17 7.25 7.12 -4.32
C LYS A 17 5.81 7.16 -3.85
N PHE A 18 5.52 6.32 -2.86
CA PHE A 18 4.24 6.29 -2.18
C PHE A 18 4.41 6.25 -0.67
N MET A 19 3.35 6.61 0.03
CA MET A 19 3.24 6.48 1.48
C MET A 19 1.82 6.12 1.83
N GLY A 20 1.66 5.28 2.85
CA GLY A 20 0.38 5.01 3.48
C GLY A 20 0.49 5.10 5.00
N LYS A 21 -0.64 5.35 5.63
CA LYS A 21 -0.77 5.47 7.08
C LYS A 21 -2.01 4.70 7.47
N PHE A 22 -1.85 3.70 8.32
CA PHE A 22 -2.88 2.74 8.69
C PHE A 22 -2.99 2.68 10.21
N MET A 23 -4.21 2.61 10.71
CA MET A 23 -4.52 2.45 12.12
C MET A 23 -4.99 1.02 12.34
N LEU A 24 -4.23 0.28 13.15
CA LEU A 24 -4.59 -1.05 13.61
C LEU A 24 -4.78 -0.98 15.14
N ASP A 25 -6.00 -1.20 15.59
CA ASP A 25 -6.41 -1.01 16.99
C ASP A 25 -6.09 0.41 17.51
N LYS A 26 -4.95 0.58 18.20
CA LYS A 26 -4.46 1.86 18.74
C LYS A 26 -3.04 2.22 18.26
N SER A 27 -2.42 1.35 17.46
CA SER A 27 -1.10 1.58 16.90
C SER A 27 -1.23 2.14 15.48
N GLU A 28 -0.35 3.08 15.16
CA GLU A 28 -0.22 3.64 13.83
C GLU A 28 0.93 2.95 13.09
N TYR A 29 0.63 2.47 11.89
CA TYR A 29 1.61 1.86 10.99
C TYR A 29 1.78 2.74 9.77
N LEU A 30 3.04 3.11 9.52
CA LEU A 30 3.43 3.79 8.31
C LEU A 30 3.97 2.77 7.32
N ILE A 31 3.60 2.96 6.07
CA ILE A 31 4.27 2.33 4.95
C ILE A 31 4.84 3.40 4.03
N SER A 32 6.09 3.22 3.63
CA SER A 32 6.70 4.07 2.61
C SER A 32 7.43 3.19 1.61
N GLY A 33 7.44 3.60 0.35
CA GLY A 33 8.06 2.77 -0.67
C GLY A 33 8.27 3.51 -1.97
N SER A 34 8.87 2.77 -2.91
CA SER A 34 9.06 3.24 -4.27
C SER A 34 8.76 2.16 -5.30
N PHE A 35 8.17 2.60 -6.41
CA PHE A 35 7.96 1.81 -7.61
C PHE A 35 9.17 1.91 -8.55
N THR A 36 9.36 0.89 -9.39
CA THR A 36 10.45 0.80 -10.36
C THR A 36 10.31 1.76 -11.54
N HIS A 37 9.11 2.29 -11.78
CA HIS A 37 8.82 3.22 -12.87
C HIS A 37 7.91 4.36 -12.42
N ASN A 38 7.80 5.38 -13.27
CA ASN A 38 6.97 6.55 -13.01
C ASN A 38 5.49 6.22 -13.17
N LEU A 39 4.70 6.67 -12.21
CA LEU A 39 3.26 6.57 -12.18
C LEU A 39 2.63 7.97 -12.12
N PRO A 40 1.40 8.13 -12.62
CA PRO A 40 0.61 9.31 -12.31
C PRO A 40 0.42 9.45 -10.80
N LYS A 41 0.18 10.68 -10.35
CA LYS A 41 -0.16 10.92 -8.94
C LYS A 41 -1.50 10.28 -8.63
N PHE A 42 -1.57 9.60 -7.49
CA PHE A 42 -2.79 8.98 -6.99
C PHE A 42 -2.94 9.23 -5.50
N THR A 43 -4.18 9.19 -5.03
CA THR A 43 -4.54 9.31 -3.62
C THR A 43 -5.77 8.46 -3.35
N SER A 44 -5.79 7.86 -2.18
CA SER A 44 -6.91 7.12 -1.63
C SER A 44 -7.02 7.50 -0.16
N SER A 45 -8.13 8.12 0.19
CA SER A 45 -8.45 8.49 1.57
C SER A 45 -9.04 7.31 2.35
N GLU A 46 -9.50 6.27 1.64
CA GLU A 46 -10.08 5.03 2.19
C GLU A 46 -9.31 3.80 1.68
N ALA A 47 -8.17 3.54 2.30
CA ALA A 47 -7.35 2.36 2.06
C ALA A 47 -7.50 1.33 3.19
N MET A 48 -7.43 0.05 2.84
CA MET A 48 -7.43 -1.07 3.77
C MET A 48 -6.12 -1.83 3.65
N LEU A 49 -5.38 -1.94 4.76
CA LEU A 49 -4.26 -2.85 4.90
C LEU A 49 -4.78 -4.16 5.49
N ILE A 50 -4.68 -5.23 4.71
CA ILE A 50 -5.04 -6.59 5.07
C ILE A 50 -3.76 -7.30 5.50
N ILE A 51 -3.76 -7.83 6.72
CA ILE A 51 -2.58 -8.35 7.40
C ILE A 51 -2.83 -9.81 7.74
N GLU A 52 -2.08 -10.70 7.09
CA GLU A 52 -2.09 -12.14 7.34
C GLU A 52 -0.87 -12.55 8.19
N ASP A 53 0.22 -11.78 8.10
CA ASP A 53 1.42 -11.93 8.91
C ASP A 53 1.77 -10.60 9.61
N LYS A 54 1.58 -10.55 10.94
CA LYS A 54 1.90 -9.36 11.74
C LYS A 54 3.40 -9.13 11.88
N ASP A 55 4.22 -10.19 11.87
CA ASP A 55 5.67 -10.07 11.99
C ASP A 55 6.27 -9.40 10.73
N ALA A 56 5.53 -9.48 9.61
CA ALA A 56 5.83 -8.77 8.37
C ALA A 56 5.43 -7.27 8.35
N LEU A 57 4.89 -6.71 9.44
CA LEU A 57 4.70 -5.26 9.60
C LEU A 57 5.98 -4.52 10.03
N SER A 58 7.13 -5.07 9.69
CA SER A 58 8.43 -4.46 9.95
C SER A 58 9.41 -4.72 8.80
N GLY A 59 10.27 -3.73 8.54
CA GLY A 59 11.34 -3.84 7.55
C GLY A 59 10.86 -3.73 6.10
N THR A 60 11.78 -4.02 5.18
CA THR A 60 11.58 -3.84 3.73
C THR A 60 11.12 -5.12 3.07
N ARG A 61 10.11 -5.01 2.20
CA ARG A 61 9.57 -6.08 1.36
C ARG A 61 9.49 -5.63 -0.10
N THR A 62 9.53 -6.59 -1.00
CA THR A 62 9.16 -6.34 -2.41
C THR A 62 7.68 -5.98 -2.49
N VAL A 63 7.36 -5.13 -3.46
CA VAL A 63 5.98 -4.72 -3.75
C VAL A 63 5.67 -5.14 -5.16
N GLU A 64 4.50 -5.73 -5.35
CA GLU A 64 3.92 -6.00 -6.65
C GLU A 64 2.42 -5.70 -6.62
N GLY A 65 1.85 -5.30 -7.76
CA GLY A 65 0.43 -5.02 -7.80
C GLY A 65 -0.03 -4.21 -8.99
N THR A 66 -1.11 -3.47 -8.80
CA THR A 66 -1.76 -2.68 -9.86
C THR A 66 -2.27 -1.37 -9.28
N ILE A 67 -1.96 -0.26 -9.94
CA ILE A 67 -2.69 0.99 -9.81
C ILE A 67 -3.70 0.98 -10.96
N GLY A 68 -4.92 0.50 -10.70
CA GLY A 68 -6.02 0.44 -11.65
C GLY A 68 -6.63 1.82 -11.90
N CYS A 69 -7.64 1.88 -12.77
CA CYS A 69 -8.32 3.16 -13.04
C CYS A 69 -9.03 3.69 -11.79
N ASP A 70 -9.71 2.84 -11.04
CA ASP A 70 -10.51 3.24 -9.88
C ASP A 70 -9.99 2.68 -8.55
N ASN A 71 -9.01 1.78 -8.60
CA ASN A 71 -8.58 1.01 -7.44
C ASN A 71 -7.08 0.74 -7.42
N VAL A 72 -6.55 0.48 -6.23
CA VAL A 72 -5.15 0.09 -6.00
C VAL A 72 -5.13 -1.25 -5.28
N LEU A 73 -4.28 -2.14 -5.77
CA LEU A 73 -3.92 -3.39 -5.09
C LEU A 73 -2.40 -3.47 -5.01
N LEU A 74 -1.84 -3.53 -3.81
CA LEU A 74 -0.40 -3.72 -3.57
C LEU A 74 -0.18 -4.91 -2.66
N LYS A 75 0.69 -5.84 -3.03
CA LYS A 75 1.07 -7.01 -2.23
C LYS A 75 2.53 -6.89 -1.76
N PHE A 76 2.83 -7.40 -0.57
CA PHE A 76 4.12 -7.22 0.09
C PHE A 76 4.83 -8.57 0.30
N GLY A 77 5.72 -8.93 -0.62
CA GLY A 77 6.40 -10.23 -0.63
C GLY A 77 5.44 -11.42 -0.53
N ASP A 78 5.92 -12.54 0.02
CA ASP A 78 5.15 -13.77 0.19
C ASP A 78 4.42 -13.86 1.54
N THR A 79 4.05 -12.71 2.12
CA THR A 79 3.52 -12.62 3.49
C THR A 79 1.99 -12.72 3.57
N GLY A 80 1.30 -12.62 2.43
CA GLY A 80 -0.15 -12.44 2.35
C GLY A 80 -0.62 -11.00 2.63
N ASN A 81 0.24 -10.15 3.19
CA ASN A 81 -0.09 -8.75 3.47
C ASN A 81 -0.29 -7.97 2.17
N ARG A 82 -1.36 -7.18 2.14
CA ARG A 82 -1.73 -6.37 0.97
C ARG A 82 -2.50 -5.12 1.34
N ILE A 83 -2.42 -4.11 0.48
CA ILE A 83 -3.23 -2.91 0.54
C ILE A 83 -4.24 -2.96 -0.61
N GLU A 84 -5.51 -2.79 -0.26
CA GLU A 84 -6.61 -2.61 -1.19
C GLU A 84 -7.23 -1.24 -0.94
N ALA A 85 -7.41 -0.45 -1.99
CA ALA A 85 -7.89 0.92 -1.85
C ALA A 85 -8.70 1.37 -3.06
N ALA A 86 -9.76 2.16 -2.85
CA ALA A 86 -10.42 2.90 -3.91
C ALA A 86 -9.70 4.23 -4.14
N LEU A 87 -9.48 4.62 -5.39
CA LEU A 87 -8.86 5.90 -5.70
C LEU A 87 -9.88 7.03 -5.53
N ASP A 88 -9.44 8.14 -4.92
CA ASP A 88 -10.27 9.34 -4.76
C ASP A 88 -10.55 10.01 -6.12
N ALA A 89 -9.67 9.80 -7.10
CA ALA A 89 -9.83 10.23 -8.48
C ALA A 89 -9.24 9.18 -9.44
N PRO A 90 -9.89 8.91 -10.59
CA PRO A 90 -9.43 7.85 -11.48
C PRO A 90 -8.04 8.10 -12.09
N VAL A 91 -7.24 7.05 -12.20
CA VAL A 91 -5.89 7.06 -12.81
C VAL A 91 -5.82 6.06 -13.96
N CYS A 92 -6.27 6.50 -15.12
CA CYS A 92 -6.35 5.69 -16.34
C CYS A 92 -5.19 6.00 -17.32
N PRO A 93 -4.66 5.01 -18.07
CA PRO A 93 -4.95 3.59 -17.95
C PRO A 93 -4.29 2.99 -16.70
N GLY A 94 -4.89 1.92 -16.15
CA GLY A 94 -4.28 1.21 -15.03
C GLY A 94 -2.92 0.64 -15.39
N GLN A 95 -2.00 0.60 -14.42
CA GLN A 95 -0.62 0.14 -14.60
C GLN A 95 -0.25 -0.92 -13.58
N SER A 96 0.41 -1.98 -14.03
CA SER A 96 1.05 -2.95 -13.15
C SER A 96 2.31 -2.35 -12.54
N VAL A 97 2.53 -2.56 -11.26
CA VAL A 97 3.63 -1.98 -10.52
C VAL A 97 4.48 -3.02 -9.84
N THR A 98 5.77 -2.74 -9.76
CA THR A 98 6.74 -3.47 -8.94
C THR A 98 7.59 -2.46 -8.17
N GLY A 99 8.16 -2.85 -7.04
CA GLY A 99 8.92 -1.95 -6.20
C GLY A 99 9.36 -2.55 -4.88
N ALA A 100 9.61 -1.67 -3.91
CA ALA A 100 9.89 -2.02 -2.53
C ALA A 100 9.13 -1.10 -1.59
N GLY A 101 8.69 -1.64 -0.46
CA GLY A 101 7.95 -0.95 0.58
C GLY A 101 8.48 -1.35 1.94
N MET A 102 8.51 -0.40 2.86
CA MET A 102 8.96 -0.61 4.24
C MET A 102 7.81 -0.27 5.18
N PHE A 103 7.53 -1.19 6.09
CA PHE A 103 6.63 -0.97 7.21
C PHE A 103 7.40 -0.52 8.45
N SER A 104 6.82 0.42 9.19
CA SER A 104 7.29 0.84 10.50
C SER A 104 6.11 1.21 11.39
N GLU A 105 6.19 0.88 12.67
CA GLU A 105 5.30 1.46 13.68
C GLU A 105 5.72 2.93 13.93
N ALA A 106 4.73 3.81 14.07
CA ALA A 106 4.93 5.26 14.24
C ALA A 106 4.98 5.69 15.70
#